data_AF-A0AAV9FGY8-F1
#
_entry.id   AF-A0AAV9FGY8-F1
#
_cell.length_a   1.000
_cell.length_b   1.000
_cell.length_c   1.000
_cell.angle_alpha   90.00
_cell.angle_beta   90.00
_cell.angle_gamma   90.00
#
_symmetry.space_group_name_H-M   'P 1'
#
loop_
_entity.id
_entity.type
_entity.pdbx_description
1 polymer ?
#
loop_
_entity_poly.entity_id
_entity_poly.type
_entity_poly.pdbx_seq_one_letter_code
_entity_poly.pdbx_strand_id
1 'polypeptide(L)'
;MRIRLISSLHVIAFVLSVAAERRRSTGKVVPDEYDERTYCRYDSDVSTVYGLSAFAALLASQAVVNFFTKCLCFGRGLSHGAGGSRACAVSSFALSW
;
A
#
# COMPACT_ATOMS: atom_id res chain seq x y z
N MET A 1 6.59 -5.92 -23.86
CA MET A 1 7.37 -5.79 -22.61
C MET A 1 6.62 -5.06 -21.50
N ARG A 2 5.91 -3.96 -21.78
CA ARG A 2 5.26 -3.09 -20.76
C ARG A 2 4.19 -3.77 -19.89
N ILE A 3 3.35 -4.63 -20.46
CA ILE A 3 2.27 -5.34 -19.74
C ILE A 3 2.82 -6.37 -18.73
N ARG A 4 3.93 -7.04 -19.06
CA ARG A 4 4.54 -8.05 -18.18
C ARG A 4 5.04 -7.43 -16.87
N LEU A 5 5.65 -6.24 -16.96
CA LEU A 5 6.13 -5.49 -15.79
C LEU A 5 5.00 -5.06 -14.86
N ILE A 6 3.92 -4.51 -15.42
CA ILE A 6 2.76 -4.04 -14.64
C ILE A 6 2.07 -5.23 -13.96
N SER A 7 1.88 -6.33 -14.69
CA SER A 7 1.32 -7.56 -14.14
C SER A 7 2.17 -8.12 -12.99
N SER A 8 3.50 -8.15 -13.12
CA SER A 8 4.37 -8.60 -12.02
C SER A 8 4.28 -7.70 -10.79
N LEU A 9 4.21 -6.37 -10.96
CA LEU A 9 4.06 -5.42 -9.86
C LEU A 9 2.74 -5.64 -9.09
N HIS A 10 1.64 -5.90 -9.80
CA HIS A 10 0.36 -6.21 -9.17
C HIS A 10 0.37 -7.54 -8.40
N VAL A 11 1.01 -8.58 -8.95
CA VAL A 11 1.15 -9.86 -8.25
C VAL A 11 1.98 -9.69 -6.98
N ILE A 12 3.08 -8.94 -7.04
CA ILE A 12 3.92 -8.64 -5.87
C ILE A 12 3.11 -7.87 -4.83
N ALA A 13 2.35 -6.85 -5.23
CA ALA A 13 1.50 -6.10 -4.32
C ALA A 13 0.45 -6.98 -3.61
N PHE A 14 -0.19 -7.88 -4.35
CA PHE A 14 -1.17 -8.82 -3.79
C PHE A 14 -0.52 -9.80 -2.80
N VAL A 15 0.67 -10.33 -3.11
CA VAL A 15 1.38 -11.23 -2.20
C VAL A 15 1.81 -10.49 -0.92
N LEU A 16 2.30 -9.25 -1.04
CA LEU A 16 2.71 -8.43 0.10
C LEU A 16 1.51 -8.06 0.99
N SER A 17 0.33 -7.78 0.43
CA SER A 17 -0.87 -7.51 1.23
C SER A 17 -1.35 -8.76 1.99
N VAL A 18 -1.31 -9.94 1.36
CA VAL A 18 -1.59 -11.21 2.05
C VAL A 18 -0.56 -11.48 3.15
N ALA A 19 0.72 -11.20 2.89
CA ALA A 19 1.78 -11.35 3.89
C ALA A 19 1.59 -10.40 5.08
N ALA A 20 1.10 -9.18 4.85
CA ALA A 20 0.80 -8.21 5.90
C ALA A 20 -0.26 -8.76 6.88
N GLU A 21 -1.36 -9.31 6.35
CA GLU A 21 -2.41 -9.91 7.18
C GLU A 21 -1.92 -11.16 7.92
N ARG A 22 -1.09 -11.98 7.29
CA ARG A 22 -0.52 -13.18 7.92
C ARG A 22 0.49 -12.87 9.03
N ARG A 23 1.08 -11.67 9.03
CA ARG A 23 2.10 -11.23 10.00
C ARG A 23 1.55 -10.27 11.06
N ARG A 24 0.24 -10.24 11.25
CA ARG A 24 -0.40 -9.43 12.30
C ARG A 24 0.00 -9.93 13.69
N SER A 25 0.43 -9.04 14.58
CA SER A 25 0.90 -9.41 15.92
C SER A 25 -0.21 -10.08 16.73
N THR A 26 0.14 -11.20 17.36
CA THR A 26 -0.72 -11.92 18.29
C THR A 26 -0.36 -11.49 19.70
N GLY A 27 -1.31 -10.84 20.39
CA GLY A 27 -1.14 -10.48 21.80
C GLY A 27 -1.11 -11.73 22.68
N LYS A 28 -0.11 -11.84 23.55
CA LYS A 28 -0.09 -12.83 24.63
C LYS A 28 -0.40 -12.14 25.94
N VAL A 29 -1.35 -12.69 26.70
CA VAL A 29 -1.66 -12.21 28.04
C VAL A 29 -0.53 -12.66 28.98
N VAL A 30 0.14 -11.70 29.60
CA VAL A 30 1.23 -11.95 30.55
C VAL A 30 0.86 -11.29 31.88
N PRO A 31 1.03 -11.97 33.02
CA PRO A 31 0.87 -11.35 34.34
C PRO A 31 1.96 -10.29 34.56
N ASP A 32 1.60 -9.17 35.17
CA ASP A 32 2.57 -8.18 35.63
C ASP A 32 3.30 -8.68 36.88
N GLU A 33 4.55 -8.26 37.06
CA GLU A 33 5.41 -8.74 38.14
C GLU A 33 5.16 -7.97 39.46
N TYR A 34 4.55 -6.79 39.36
CA TYR A 34 4.36 -5.86 40.48
C TYR A 34 2.89 -5.63 40.87
N ASP A 35 1.92 -6.16 40.12
CA ASP A 35 0.48 -6.00 40.39
C ASP A 35 -0.30 -7.24 39.93
N GLU A 36 -1.52 -7.43 40.47
CA GLU A 36 -2.47 -8.51 40.09
C GLU A 36 -3.10 -8.26 38.71
N ARG A 37 -2.47 -7.43 37.88
CA ARG A 37 -2.96 -6.98 36.58
C ARG A 37 -2.28 -7.76 35.48
N THR A 38 -3.05 -8.12 34.47
CA THR A 38 -2.54 -8.76 33.26
C THR A 38 -2.45 -7.74 32.14
N TYR A 39 -1.35 -7.72 31.40
CA TYR A 39 -1.20 -6.89 30.20
C TYR A 39 -1.02 -7.75 28.94
N CYS A 40 -1.40 -7.21 27.79
CA CYS A 40 -1.18 -7.86 26.51
C CYS A 40 0.21 -7.49 25.99
N ARG A 41 1.12 -8.46 25.97
CA ARG A 41 2.41 -8.32 25.31
C ARG A 41 2.24 -8.62 23.82
N TYR A 42 2.48 -7.63 22.98
CA TYR A 42 2.49 -7.77 21.52
C TYR A 42 3.90 -8.06 21.02
N ASP A 43 4.03 -8.93 20.03
CA ASP A 43 5.27 -9.12 19.27
C ASP A 43 5.46 -7.97 18.28
N SER A 44 6.66 -7.82 17.71
CA SER A 44 6.96 -6.74 16.78
C SER A 44 6.19 -6.93 15.47
N ASP A 45 5.26 -6.01 15.19
CA ASP A 45 4.47 -6.00 13.96
C ASP A 45 5.33 -5.63 12.74
N VAL A 46 5.52 -6.59 11.83
CA VAL A 46 6.08 -6.32 10.49
C VAL A 46 4.96 -6.06 9.45
N SER A 47 3.70 -6.25 9.86
CA SER A 47 2.49 -6.09 9.03
C SER A 47 2.43 -4.72 8.35
N THR A 48 2.76 -3.63 9.06
CA THR A 48 2.80 -2.27 8.52
C THR A 48 3.80 -2.12 7.38
N VAL A 49 4.98 -2.72 7.49
CA VAL A 49 6.03 -2.64 6.46
C VAL A 49 5.60 -3.40 5.20
N TYR A 50 4.96 -4.57 5.37
CA TYR A 50 4.39 -5.31 4.26
C TYR A 50 3.23 -4.55 3.60
N GLY A 51 2.38 -3.88 4.38
CA GLY A 51 1.31 -3.01 3.86
C GLY A 51 1.84 -1.82 3.05
N LEU A 52 2.84 -1.11 3.59
CA LEU A 52 3.48 0.02 2.91
C LEU A 52 4.19 -0.40 1.62
N SER A 53 4.87 -1.56 1.63
CA SER A 53 5.53 -2.08 0.44
C SER A 53 4.54 -2.53 -0.64
N ALA A 54 3.41 -3.15 -0.24
CA ALA A 54 2.31 -3.45 -1.16
C ALA A 54 1.75 -2.19 -1.83
N PHE A 55 1.48 -1.16 -1.01
CA PHE A 55 1.01 0.14 -1.49
C PHE A 55 1.98 0.78 -2.48
N ALA A 56 3.28 0.79 -2.14
CA ALA A 56 4.33 1.34 -2.99
C ALA A 56 4.43 0.60 -4.34
N ALA A 57 4.28 -0.73 -4.35
CA ALA A 57 4.27 -1.51 -5.59
C ALA A 57 3.07 -1.14 -6.50
N LEU A 58 1.90 -0.87 -5.92
CA LEU A 58 0.72 -0.39 -6.67
C LEU A 58 0.92 1.02 -7.22
N LEU A 59 1.45 1.95 -6.42
CA LEU A 59 1.76 3.31 -6.89
C LEU A 59 2.82 3.29 -8.00
N ALA A 60 3.83 2.43 -7.90
CA ALA A 60 4.83 2.23 -8.95
C ALA A 60 4.16 1.74 -10.25
N SER A 61 3.21 0.81 -10.17
CA SER A 61 2.46 0.33 -11.35
C SER A 61 1.68 1.47 -12.03
N GLN A 62 1.03 2.33 -11.25
CA GLN A 62 0.34 3.52 -11.75
C GLN A 62 1.31 4.53 -12.34
N ALA A 63 2.45 4.78 -11.69
CA ALA A 63 3.47 5.70 -12.20
C ALA A 63 4.02 5.23 -13.56
N VAL A 64 4.27 3.94 -13.73
CA VAL A 64 4.73 3.34 -15.00
C VAL A 64 3.69 3.54 -16.10
N VAL A 65 2.40 3.32 -15.82
CA VAL A 65 1.32 3.55 -16.79
C VAL A 65 1.23 5.02 -17.17
N ASN A 66 1.25 5.93 -16.18
CA ASN A 66 1.19 7.38 -16.41
C ASN A 66 2.42 7.89 -17.19
N PHE A 67 3.60 7.32 -16.95
CA PHE A 67 4.82 7.62 -17.69
C PHE A 67 4.70 7.25 -19.17
N PHE A 68 4.26 6.03 -19.48
CA PHE A 68 4.14 5.57 -20.87
C PHE A 68 3.01 6.24 -21.64
N THR A 69 1.92 6.61 -20.95
CA THR A 69 0.78 7.32 -21.56
C THR A 69 1.03 8.82 -21.69
N LYS A 70 2.14 9.34 -21.13
CA LYS A 70 2.46 10.77 -21.00
C LYS A 70 1.38 11.58 -20.28
N CYS A 71 0.42 10.92 -19.62
CA CYS A 71 -0.58 11.54 -18.76
C CYS A 71 -0.01 11.61 -17.34
N LEU A 72 1.02 12.44 -17.12
CA LEU A 72 1.51 12.66 -15.77
C LEU A 72 0.45 13.40 -14.94
N CYS A 73 0.06 12.83 -13.80
CA CYS A 73 -0.87 13.42 -12.83
C CYS A 73 -0.37 14.76 -12.19
N PHE A 74 0.80 15.26 -12.60
CA PHE A 74 1.36 16.58 -12.25
C PHE A 74 1.76 17.42 -13.48
N GLY A 75 1.47 16.96 -14.71
CA GLY A 75 1.85 17.64 -15.93
C GLY A 75 0.87 18.73 -16.36
N ARG A 76 1.32 19.67 -17.21
CA ARG A 76 0.55 20.77 -17.82
C ARG A 76 -0.79 20.38 -18.49
N GLY A 77 -1.06 19.09 -18.67
CA GLY A 77 -2.34 18.54 -19.16
C GLY A 77 -3.45 18.44 -18.11
N LEU A 78 -3.19 18.72 -16.83
CA LEU A 78 -4.24 18.78 -15.80
C LEU A 78 -5.09 20.05 -15.83
N SER A 79 -4.60 21.12 -16.45
CA SER A 79 -5.30 22.40 -16.50
C SER A 79 -6.25 22.55 -17.69
N HIS A 80 -6.30 21.58 -18.62
CA HIS A 80 -7.22 21.63 -19.76
C HIS A 80 -8.08 20.36 -19.88
N GLY A 81 -9.27 20.43 -19.29
CA GLY A 81 -10.49 19.83 -19.84
C GLY A 81 -10.82 18.36 -19.57
N ALA A 82 -9.85 17.45 -19.39
CA ALA A 82 -10.17 16.00 -19.30
C ALA A 82 -9.35 15.17 -18.29
N GLY A 83 -8.36 15.77 -17.60
CA GLY A 83 -7.41 15.06 -16.73
C GLY A 83 -7.77 14.97 -15.23
N GLY A 84 -8.74 15.76 -14.76
CA GLY A 84 -9.06 15.87 -13.32
C GLY A 84 -9.63 14.58 -12.70
N SER A 85 -10.47 13.84 -13.44
CA SER A 85 -11.10 12.62 -12.93
C SER A 85 -10.08 11.50 -12.64
N ARG A 86 -9.03 11.35 -13.46
CA ARG A 86 -8.00 10.32 -13.25
C ARG A 86 -7.11 10.64 -12.06
N ALA A 87 -6.73 11.90 -11.89
CA ALA A 87 -5.95 12.32 -10.72
C ALA A 87 -6.76 12.19 -9.43
N CYS A 88 -8.05 12.58 -9.44
CA CYS A 88 -8.95 12.34 -8.31
C CYS A 88 -9.13 10.85 -8.02
N ALA A 89 -9.24 9.99 -9.03
CA ALA A 89 -9.36 8.54 -8.80
C ALA A 89 -8.10 7.95 -8.17
N VAL A 90 -6.91 8.33 -8.65
CA VAL A 90 -5.63 7.87 -8.09
C VAL A 90 -5.40 8.43 -6.69
N SER A 91 -5.74 9.69 -6.43
CA SER A 91 -5.61 10.28 -5.10
C SER A 91 -6.62 9.68 -4.11
N SER A 92 -7.88 9.50 -4.51
CA SER A 92 -8.87 8.79 -3.68
C SER A 92 -8.43 7.37 -3.38
N PHE A 93 -7.89 6.65 -4.37
CA PHE A 93 -7.32 5.32 -4.14
C PHE A 93 -6.14 5.34 -3.16
N ALA A 94 -5.24 6.32 -3.30
CA ALA A 94 -4.10 6.49 -2.42
C ALA A 94 -4.48 6.88 -0.98
N LEU A 95 -5.56 7.65 -0.80
CA LEU A 95 -6.07 8.09 0.51
C LEU A 95 -6.97 7.05 1.18
N SER A 96 -7.64 6.20 0.40
CA SER A 96 -8.47 5.11 0.92
C SER A 96 -7.68 3.88 1.36
N TRP A 97 -6.41 3.80 0.93
CA TRP A 97 -5.50 2.73 1.29
C TRP A 97 -4.85 3.01 2.65
#